data_AF-A0A9X2FXV1-F1
#
_entry.id   AF-A0A9X2FXV1-F1
#
_cell.length_a   1.000
_cell.length_b   1.000
_cell.length_c   1.000
_cell.angle_alpha   90.00
_cell.angle_beta   90.00
_cell.angle_gamma   90.00
#
_symmetry.space_group_name_H-M   'P 1'
#
loop_
_entity.id
_entity.type
_entity.pdbx_description
1 polymer ?
#
loop_
_entity_poly.entity_id
_entity_poly.type
_entity_poly.pdbx_seq_one_letter_code
_entity_poly.pdbx_strand_id
1 'polypeptide(L)'
;LDGARRDGPWLAAGPIRPALRSCHADGVFRVGNLAGEAHPVIAEGISMAIQSGWLLSRALDGCDLADADARDRAGARYHAAWRRQFSTRIRAANAFAHLAMRPTRFAGLGGLIAAMPGTLTFGARLSGKVKPLC
;
A
#
# COMPACT_ATOMS: atom_id res chain seq x y z
N LEU A 1 9.05 -25.78 -16.00
CA LEU A 1 9.58 -25.35 -14.67
C LEU A 1 10.19 -26.57 -13.97
N ASP A 2 10.91 -27.44 -14.70
CA ASP A 2 10.91 -28.89 -14.38
C ASP A 2 12.05 -29.33 -13.46
N GLY A 3 12.67 -28.38 -12.75
CA GLY A 3 13.76 -28.64 -11.82
C GLY A 3 13.72 -27.78 -10.56
N ALA A 4 12.69 -26.96 -10.37
CA ALA A 4 12.56 -26.15 -9.16
C ALA A 4 12.29 -27.08 -7.96
N ARG A 5 13.24 -27.18 -7.04
CA ARG A 5 13.09 -27.90 -5.78
C ARG A 5 13.01 -26.91 -4.64
N ARG A 6 12.08 -27.15 -3.71
CA ARG A 6 11.97 -26.36 -2.49
C ARG A 6 13.25 -26.49 -1.69
N ASP A 7 13.92 -25.38 -1.44
CA ASP A 7 15.04 -25.30 -0.52
C ASP A 7 14.53 -24.92 0.88
N GLY A 8 14.80 -25.78 1.87
CA GLY A 8 14.37 -25.59 3.26
C GLY A 8 12.86 -25.78 3.56
N PRO A 9 12.45 -25.51 4.81
CA PRO A 9 11.06 -25.56 5.24
C PRO A 9 10.26 -24.34 4.75
N TRP A 10 8.94 -24.47 4.71
CA TRP A 10 8.06 -23.33 4.46
C TRP A 10 8.14 -22.33 5.60
N LEU A 11 8.35 -21.05 5.28
CA LEU A 11 8.30 -19.95 6.23
C LEU A 11 6.90 -19.36 6.25
N ALA A 12 6.38 -19.09 7.45
CA ALA A 12 5.09 -18.43 7.64
C ALA A 12 5.27 -17.17 8.50
N ALA A 13 4.68 -16.06 8.06
CA ALA A 13 4.71 -14.78 8.78
C ALA A 13 3.52 -14.60 9.75
N GLY A 14 2.70 -15.63 9.91
CA GLY A 14 1.42 -15.52 10.63
C GLY A 14 0.37 -14.69 9.88
N PRO A 15 -0.76 -14.37 10.52
CA PRO A 15 -1.82 -13.58 9.89
C PRO A 15 -1.37 -12.13 9.69
N ILE A 16 -1.38 -11.69 8.44
CA ILE A 16 -1.23 -10.27 8.06
C ILE A 16 -2.42 -9.45 8.59
N ARG A 17 -2.19 -8.18 8.90
CA ARG A 17 -3.25 -7.29 9.43
C ARG A 17 -3.38 -6.03 8.57
N PRO A 18 -4.01 -6.12 7.37
CA PRO A 18 -4.19 -4.98 6.49
C PRO A 18 -4.97 -3.86 7.20
N ALA A 19 -4.32 -2.71 7.35
CA ALA A 19 -4.90 -1.55 8.02
C ALA A 19 -4.14 -0.27 7.66
N LEU A 20 -4.86 0.86 7.66
CA LEU A 20 -4.25 2.19 7.68
C LEU A 20 -3.89 2.51 9.12
N ARG A 21 -2.64 2.95 9.37
CA ARG A 21 -2.16 3.32 10.70
C ARG A 21 -1.77 4.80 10.70
N SER A 22 -1.70 5.42 11.89
CA SER A 22 -1.17 6.79 11.94
C SER A 22 0.29 6.79 11.50
N CYS A 23 0.61 7.65 10.54
CA CYS A 23 1.96 7.80 10.00
C CYS A 23 2.90 8.54 10.97
N HIS A 24 2.36 9.23 11.97
CA HIS A 24 3.12 9.91 13.02
C HIS A 24 2.39 9.83 14.36
N ALA A 25 3.11 9.51 15.43
CA ALA A 25 2.62 9.55 16.80
C ALA A 25 3.81 9.56 17.75
N ASP A 26 3.70 10.28 18.87
CA ASP A 26 4.70 10.29 19.95
C ASP A 26 6.11 10.63 19.47
N GLY A 27 6.22 11.56 18.51
CA GLY A 27 7.50 11.95 17.89
C GLY A 27 8.09 10.92 16.92
N VAL A 28 7.42 9.78 16.67
CA VAL A 28 7.89 8.71 15.79
C VAL A 28 7.20 8.78 14.44
N PHE A 29 7.99 8.79 13.36
CA PHE A 29 7.50 8.67 11.99
C PHE A 29 7.50 7.20 11.56
N ARG A 30 6.38 6.74 10.99
CA ARG A 30 6.20 5.36 10.53
C ARG A 30 6.19 5.34 9.01
N VAL A 31 6.93 4.42 8.40
CA VAL A 31 7.03 4.24 6.94
C VAL A 31 6.72 2.80 6.53
N GLY A 32 6.41 2.57 5.25
CA GLY A 32 6.09 1.25 4.71
C GLY A 32 4.95 0.56 5.47
N ASN A 33 5.10 -0.74 5.73
CA ASN A 33 4.07 -1.55 6.40
C ASN A 33 3.72 -1.05 7.81
N LEU A 34 4.62 -0.30 8.46
CA LEU A 34 4.36 0.30 9.76
C LEU A 34 3.37 1.49 9.64
N ALA A 35 3.43 2.25 8.55
CA ALA A 35 2.48 3.32 8.22
C ALA A 35 1.12 2.78 7.75
N GLY A 36 1.15 1.63 7.07
CA GLY A 36 -0.05 0.93 6.67
C GLY A 36 0.29 -0.32 5.89
N GLU A 37 -0.49 -1.37 6.11
CA GLU A 37 -0.31 -2.67 5.50
C GLU A 37 -1.43 -2.89 4.49
N ALA A 38 -1.05 -3.22 3.25
CA ALA A 38 -1.99 -3.57 2.18
C ALA A 38 -2.09 -5.10 2.06
N HIS A 39 -3.19 -5.59 1.48
CA HIS A 39 -3.30 -7.01 1.16
C HIS A 39 -2.22 -7.41 0.13
N PRO A 40 -1.50 -8.55 0.29
CA PRO A 40 -0.38 -8.94 -0.60
C PRO A 40 -0.77 -9.12 -2.07
N VAL A 41 -2.05 -9.34 -2.35
CA VAL A 41 -2.60 -9.53 -3.71
C VAL A 41 -2.28 -8.39 -4.68
N ILE A 42 -1.95 -7.18 -4.19
CA ILE A 42 -1.62 -6.02 -5.04
C ILE A 42 -0.11 -5.89 -5.31
N ALA A 43 0.74 -6.62 -4.57
CA ALA A 43 2.21 -6.52 -4.65
C ALA A 43 2.79 -5.10 -4.49
N GLU A 44 2.12 -4.20 -3.76
CA GLU A 44 2.54 -2.79 -3.62
C GLU A 44 3.45 -2.52 -2.40
N GLY A 45 3.76 -3.53 -1.57
CA GLY A 45 4.49 -3.31 -0.30
C GLY A 45 5.83 -2.58 -0.45
N ILE A 46 6.66 -3.01 -1.42
CA ILE A 46 7.97 -2.38 -1.69
C ILE A 46 7.77 -0.95 -2.23
N SER A 47 6.87 -0.77 -3.21
CA SER A 47 6.60 0.55 -3.78
C SER A 47 6.06 1.53 -2.75
N MET A 48 5.18 1.07 -1.85
CA MET A 48 4.68 1.86 -0.73
C MET A 48 5.80 2.23 0.23
N ALA A 49 6.69 1.30 0.58
CA ALA A 49 7.84 1.59 1.44
C ALA A 49 8.72 2.70 0.85
N ILE A 50 9.15 2.56 -0.40
CA ILE A 50 10.02 3.54 -1.08
C ILE A 50 9.33 4.90 -1.19
N GLN A 51 8.10 4.94 -1.71
CA GLN A 51 7.36 6.20 -1.88
C GLN A 51 7.03 6.85 -0.53
N SER A 52 6.78 6.06 0.52
CA SER A 52 6.54 6.60 1.86
C SER A 52 7.79 7.24 2.47
N GLY A 53 8.98 6.71 2.19
CA GLY A 53 10.25 7.33 2.60
C GLY A 53 10.49 8.65 1.88
N TRP A 54 10.22 8.70 0.57
CA TRP A 54 10.31 9.94 -0.20
C TRP A 54 9.33 11.02 0.29
N LEU A 55 8.07 10.65 0.56
CA LEU A 55 7.07 11.56 1.11
C LEU A 55 7.49 12.10 2.49
N LEU A 56 8.06 11.25 3.33
CA LEU A 56 8.56 11.65 4.65
C LEU A 56 9.73 12.63 4.52
N SER A 57 10.70 12.33 3.65
CA SER A 57 11.83 13.22 3.37
C SER A 57 11.36 14.63 2.99
N ARG A 58 10.37 14.76 2.10
CA ARG A 58 9.77 16.06 1.73
C ARG A 58 9.02 16.73 2.87
N ALA A 59 8.39 15.95 3.75
CA ALA A 59 7.69 16.49 4.92
C ALA A 59 8.65 16.91 6.05
N LEU A 60 9.90 16.46 6.03
CA LEU A 60 10.94 16.87 6.96
C LEU A 60 11.84 17.98 6.40
N ASP A 61 11.71 18.29 5.11
CA ASP A 61 12.48 19.36 4.48
C ASP A 61 12.22 20.72 5.18
N GLY A 62 13.31 21.36 5.60
CA GLY A 62 13.31 22.59 6.40
C GLY A 62 12.72 22.45 7.81
N CYS A 63 12.45 21.24 8.31
CA CYS A 63 11.93 21.04 9.66
C CYS A 63 13.06 21.07 10.69
N ASP A 64 12.91 21.90 11.72
CA ASP A 64 13.70 21.73 12.95
C ASP A 64 13.21 20.47 13.67
N LEU A 65 14.08 19.47 13.82
CA LEU A 65 13.74 18.21 14.48
C LEU A 65 13.83 18.31 16.01
N ALA A 66 14.47 19.35 16.56
CA ALA A 66 14.51 19.59 18.00
C ALA A 66 13.18 20.14 18.52
N ASP A 67 12.48 20.95 17.70
CA ASP A 67 11.15 21.48 18.01
C ASP A 67 10.08 20.38 17.87
N ALA A 68 9.32 20.15 18.95
CA ALA A 68 8.21 19.20 18.97
C ALA A 68 7.06 19.65 18.05
N ASP A 69 6.72 20.94 18.05
CA ASP A 69 5.62 21.44 17.25
C ASP A 69 5.95 21.39 15.75
N ALA A 70 7.22 21.65 15.39
CA ALA A 70 7.70 21.50 14.02
C ALA A 70 7.59 20.05 13.54
N ARG A 71 7.98 19.08 14.37
CA ARG A 71 7.84 17.64 14.08
C ARG A 71 6.39 17.23 13.91
N ASP A 72 5.49 17.69 14.79
CA ASP A 72 4.07 17.37 14.69
C ASP A 72 3.44 17.95 13.42
N ARG A 73 3.79 19.19 13.05
CA ARG A 73 3.38 19.79 11.78
C ARG A 73 3.91 18.99 10.59
N ALA A 74 5.18 18.58 10.61
CA ALA A 74 5.76 17.71 9.60
C ALA A 74 5.04 16.35 9.51
N GLY A 75 4.71 15.75 10.65
CA GLY A 75 3.95 14.50 10.76
C GLY A 75 2.55 14.62 10.16
N ALA A 76 1.85 15.73 10.42
CA ALA A 76 0.54 16.01 9.83
C ALA A 76 0.63 16.15 8.30
N ARG A 77 1.62 16.90 7.79
CA ARG A 77 1.88 17.04 6.33
C ARG A 77 2.16 15.69 5.69
N TYR A 78 3.04 14.90 6.31
CA TYR A 78 3.39 13.56 5.86
C TYR A 78 2.16 12.65 5.82
N HIS A 79 1.40 12.57 6.91
CA HIS A 79 0.21 11.73 7.00
C HIS A 79 -0.84 12.10 5.95
N ALA A 80 -1.08 13.41 5.73
CA ALA A 80 -2.00 13.87 4.70
C ALA A 80 -1.53 13.47 3.28
N ALA A 81 -0.24 13.64 2.98
CA ALA A 81 0.33 13.25 1.69
C ALA A 81 0.29 11.73 1.48
N TRP A 82 0.63 10.95 2.51
CA TRP A 82 0.56 9.50 2.50
C TRP A 82 -0.87 9.01 2.25
N ARG A 83 -1.86 9.55 2.96
CA ARG A 83 -3.27 9.20 2.75
C ARG A 83 -3.74 9.53 1.34
N ARG A 84 -3.37 10.68 0.80
CA ARG A 84 -3.70 11.08 -0.58
C ARG A 84 -3.10 10.11 -1.61
N GLN A 85 -1.89 9.61 -1.37
CA GLN A 85 -1.19 8.70 -2.28
C GLN A 85 -1.75 7.26 -2.21
N PHE A 86 -1.99 6.74 -1.01
CA PHE A 86 -2.21 5.29 -0.82
C PHE A 86 -3.64 4.88 -0.42
N SER A 87 -4.48 5.77 0.10
CA SER A 87 -5.81 5.38 0.62
C SER A 87 -6.70 4.70 -0.43
N THR A 88 -6.74 5.20 -1.65
CA THR A 88 -7.51 4.60 -2.75
C THR A 88 -7.00 3.21 -3.09
N ARG A 89 -5.67 3.03 -3.17
CA ARG A 89 -5.04 1.74 -3.51
C ARG A 89 -5.33 0.70 -2.43
N ILE A 90 -5.19 1.07 -1.16
CA ILE A 90 -5.44 0.16 -0.03
C ILE A 90 -6.93 -0.20 0.10
N ARG A 91 -7.84 0.74 -0.16
CA ARG A 91 -9.29 0.47 -0.18
C ARG A 91 -9.67 -0.47 -1.33
N ALA A 92 -9.19 -0.20 -2.53
CA ALA A 92 -9.41 -1.08 -3.68
C ALA A 92 -8.86 -2.49 -3.39
N ALA A 93 -7.67 -2.57 -2.79
CA ALA A 93 -7.04 -3.81 -2.39
C ALA A 93 -7.90 -4.65 -1.46
N ASN A 94 -8.40 -4.02 -0.39
CA ASN A 94 -9.26 -4.70 0.57
C ASN A 94 -10.59 -5.11 -0.08
N ALA A 95 -11.15 -4.30 -0.97
CA ALA A 95 -12.37 -4.66 -1.71
C ALA A 95 -12.14 -5.89 -2.61
N PHE A 96 -11.04 -5.93 -3.36
CA PHE A 96 -10.69 -7.09 -4.20
C PHE A 96 -10.41 -8.33 -3.35
N ALA A 97 -9.68 -8.19 -2.24
CA ALA A 97 -9.44 -9.30 -1.32
C ALA A 97 -10.75 -9.86 -0.73
N HIS A 98 -11.66 -8.99 -0.28
CA HIS A 98 -12.97 -9.41 0.21
C HIS A 98 -13.82 -10.11 -0.86
N LEU A 99 -13.71 -9.68 -2.12
CA LEU A 99 -14.41 -10.32 -3.24
C LEU A 99 -13.80 -11.69 -3.57
N ALA A 100 -12.47 -11.81 -3.57
CA ALA A 100 -11.73 -13.05 -3.77
C ALA A 100 -12.00 -14.09 -2.69
N MET A 101 -12.18 -13.65 -1.45
CA MET A 101 -12.52 -14.53 -0.33
C MET A 101 -13.99 -14.99 -0.32
N ARG A 102 -14.83 -14.57 -1.28
CA ARG A 102 -16.23 -15.02 -1.45
C ARG A 102 -16.40 -15.81 -2.77
N PRO A 103 -16.20 -17.14 -2.75
CA PRO A 103 -16.06 -17.97 -3.96
C PRO A 103 -17.26 -17.91 -4.93
N THR A 104 -18.48 -17.75 -4.42
CA THR A 104 -19.70 -17.64 -5.26
C THR A 104 -19.80 -16.32 -6.05
N ARG A 105 -19.10 -15.25 -5.64
CA ARG A 105 -19.07 -13.96 -6.36
C ARG A 105 -17.87 -13.84 -7.30
N PHE A 106 -16.79 -14.53 -7.01
CA PHE A 106 -15.59 -14.53 -7.85
C PHE A 106 -15.78 -15.33 -9.15
N ALA A 107 -16.60 -16.40 -9.13
CA ALA A 107 -16.95 -17.16 -10.33
C ALA A 107 -17.65 -16.30 -11.40
N GLY A 108 -18.56 -15.39 -10.99
CA GLY A 108 -19.21 -14.45 -11.91
C GLY A 108 -18.28 -13.34 -12.41
N LEU A 109 -17.32 -12.91 -11.58
CA LEU A 109 -16.34 -11.89 -11.97
C LEU A 109 -15.26 -12.43 -12.91
N GLY A 110 -14.87 -13.70 -12.75
CA GLY A 110 -13.95 -14.39 -13.65
C GLY A 110 -14.44 -14.45 -15.09
N GLY A 111 -15.75 -14.66 -15.28
CA GLY A 111 -16.38 -14.60 -16.61
C GLY A 111 -16.34 -13.19 -17.23
N LEU A 112 -16.50 -12.14 -16.43
CA LEU A 112 -16.47 -10.76 -16.89
C LEU A 112 -15.04 -10.28 -17.25
N ILE A 113 -14.04 -10.70 -16.47
CA ILE A 113 -12.62 -10.39 -16.71
C ILE A 113 -12.12 -11.13 -17.96
N ALA A 114 -12.56 -12.37 -18.18
CA ALA A 114 -12.27 -13.12 -19.40
C ALA A 114 -12.95 -12.51 -20.64
N ALA A 115 -14.14 -11.93 -20.49
CA ALA A 115 -14.89 -11.30 -21.58
C ALA A 115 -14.43 -9.87 -21.93
N MET A 116 -13.73 -9.18 -21.03
CA MET A 116 -13.22 -7.81 -21.25
C MET A 116 -11.76 -7.65 -20.74
N PRO A 117 -10.76 -8.11 -21.51
CA PRO A 117 -9.35 -7.97 -21.15
C PRO A 117 -8.85 -6.52 -21.01
N GLY A 118 -9.61 -5.54 -21.52
CA GLY A 118 -9.32 -4.10 -21.35
C GLY A 118 -9.48 -3.57 -19.91
N THR A 119 -10.16 -4.32 -19.03
CA THR A 119 -10.34 -3.95 -17.61
C THR A 119 -9.05 -4.07 -16.79
N LEU A 120 -8.16 -4.99 -17.16
CA LEU A 120 -6.80 -5.10 -16.59
C LEU A 120 -5.96 -3.84 -16.90
N THR A 121 -6.06 -3.33 -18.13
CA THR A 121 -5.37 -2.10 -18.56
C THR A 121 -5.93 -0.87 -17.86
N PHE A 122 -7.25 -0.84 -17.58
CA PHE A 122 -7.87 0.22 -16.81
C PHE A 122 -7.49 0.16 -15.32
N GLY A 123 -7.35 -1.04 -14.74
CA GLY A 123 -6.83 -1.26 -13.40
C GLY A 123 -5.38 -0.79 -13.24
N ALA A 124 -4.52 -1.02 -14.24
CA ALA A 124 -3.15 -0.50 -14.27
C ALA A 124 -3.11 1.05 -14.32
N ARG A 125 -4.03 1.68 -15.06
CA ARG A 125 -4.20 3.15 -15.10
C ARG A 125 -4.75 3.72 -13.79
N LEU A 126 -5.73 3.05 -13.17
CA LEU A 126 -6.33 3.44 -11.89
C LEU A 126 -5.41 3.18 -10.69
N SER A 127 -4.49 2.21 -10.80
CA SER A 127 -3.41 1.94 -9.84
C SER A 127 -2.44 3.12 -9.69
N GLY A 128 -2.53 4.15 -10.53
CA GLY A 128 -1.80 5.40 -10.32
C GLY A 128 -0.28 5.28 -10.47
N LYS A 129 0.20 4.28 -11.22
CA LYS A 129 1.60 4.21 -11.70
C LYS A 129 1.97 5.37 -12.67
N VAL A 130 1.04 6.32 -12.90
CA VAL A 130 1.16 7.47 -13.80
C VAL A 130 0.91 8.82 -13.10
N LYS A 131 0.73 8.87 -11.77
CA LYS A 131 0.63 10.18 -11.08
C LYS A 131 2.02 10.82 -11.00
N PRO A 132 2.22 12.02 -11.54
CA PRO A 132 3.45 12.77 -11.29
C PRO A 132 3.56 13.03 -9.79
N LEU A 133 4.78 12.89 -9.29
CA LEU A 133 5.14 13.31 -7.94
C LEU A 133 5.06 14.85 -7.91
N CYS A 134 3.95 15.41 -7.42
CA CYS A 134 3.87 16.82 -7.04
C CYS A 134 4.38 17.00 -5.61
#